data_AF-A0A662KS75-F1
#
_entry.id   AF-A0A662KS75-F1
#
_cell.length_a   1.000
_cell.length_b   1.000
_cell.length_c   1.000
_cell.angle_alpha   90.00
_cell.angle_beta   90.00
_cell.angle_gamma   90.00
#
_symmetry.space_group_name_H-M   'P 1'
#
loop_
_entity.id
_entity.type
_entity.pdbx_description
1 polymer ?
#
loop_
_entity_poly.entity_id
_entity_poly.type
_entity_poly.pdbx_seq_one_letter_code
_entity_poly.pdbx_strand_id
1 'polypeptide(L)'
;MRTVERGKLFSLIASILIVSAAISFAITFTFNEIKEKGEELLIKIDTDRAPMGIEPLILNVSASVLNSNGKIKYKWDFGNGETSNEEKVTITYDEPGIYNCTLLAMDETGRKAKDSIKIIVERNRPPIVTLNINRKTIDRNFTWLGILAVLPIPLNPYQWAGNQQLALDRIEAKKGPWAWGDSGVVITAQISDPEGDEIVSYEWREQLADKVVTMTGKTFLPVHNLTGNESVKIPALYAWMPNRHIVTLTVKDSAGNIANATVDYMVSPSQRETRIASLKTMILFLPSIMSIVGGAGSSLWNQVPEGVKEGIFSRVDELYEEIKTNPSINSTLIGSLLLSAITKIPNIFGIPYEPPLEKAELKVSDIKPFNFSIHVNESGVVEGNVTVSRSLNITNIDTRNTAAFDIYLSLDKPYSDEKGLPPQLEKEGLTVELKFASLNRKLFYRANYSEWNKGIKIEEMHPGDQVELVLSLTLDKGLNLEKQEYQCYLYLYQGKTIHKDEFVDTIPFEVIV
;
A
#
# COMPACT_ATOMS: atom_id res chain seq x y z
N MET A 1 40.94 36.44 -129.24
CA MET A 1 40.54 35.63 -128.07
C MET A 1 41.23 36.08 -126.75
N ARG A 2 41.34 37.38 -126.45
CA ARG A 2 42.07 37.85 -125.23
C ARG A 2 41.36 38.92 -124.38
N THR A 3 40.13 39.31 -124.71
CA THR A 3 39.38 40.36 -123.99
C THR A 3 38.24 39.83 -123.12
N VAL A 4 37.77 38.60 -123.34
CA VAL A 4 36.63 38.01 -122.59
C VAL A 4 37.06 37.47 -121.22
N GLU A 5 38.32 37.08 -121.04
CA GLU A 5 38.81 36.51 -119.77
C GLU A 5 39.07 37.56 -118.68
N ARG A 6 39.50 38.79 -119.03
CA ARG A 6 39.73 39.86 -118.02
C ARG A 6 38.46 40.32 -117.33
N GLY A 7 37.34 40.42 -118.06
CA GLY A 7 36.05 40.80 -117.50
C GLY A 7 35.49 39.74 -116.53
N LYS A 8 35.66 38.45 -116.88
CA LYS A 8 35.28 37.34 -115.99
C LYS A 8 36.18 37.26 -114.76
N LEU A 9 37.49 37.53 -114.89
CA LEU A 9 38.41 37.55 -113.75
C LEU A 9 38.11 38.72 -112.80
N PHE A 10 37.83 39.92 -113.32
CA PHE A 10 37.43 41.07 -112.50
C PHE A 10 36.08 40.86 -111.82
N SER A 11 35.11 40.28 -112.52
CA SER A 11 33.83 39.88 -111.94
C SER A 11 34.00 38.83 -110.84
N LEU A 12 34.89 37.84 -111.03
CA LEU A 12 35.18 36.82 -110.02
C LEU A 12 35.88 37.42 -108.80
N ILE A 13 36.87 38.30 -108.98
CA ILE A 13 37.59 38.97 -107.89
C ILE A 13 36.66 39.92 -107.12
N ALA A 14 35.81 40.69 -107.82
CA ALA A 14 34.81 41.54 -107.18
C ALA A 14 33.77 40.70 -106.43
N SER A 15 33.33 39.57 -106.99
CA SER A 15 32.41 38.64 -106.31
C SER A 15 33.06 38.00 -105.08
N ILE A 16 34.34 37.61 -105.16
CA ILE A 16 35.09 37.05 -104.03
C ILE A 16 35.28 38.11 -102.93
N LEU A 17 35.54 39.37 -103.28
CA LEU A 17 35.63 40.47 -102.32
C LEU A 17 34.28 40.79 -101.66
N ILE A 18 33.18 40.76 -102.41
CA ILE A 18 31.83 40.98 -101.87
C ILE A 18 31.41 39.80 -100.98
N VAL A 19 31.71 38.56 -101.37
CA VAL A 19 31.45 37.36 -100.57
C VAL A 19 32.35 37.32 -99.33
N SER A 20 33.61 37.73 -99.43
CA SER A 20 34.55 37.89 -98.31
C SER A 20 34.08 38.95 -97.33
N ALA A 21 33.61 40.10 -97.81
CA ALA A 21 33.06 41.16 -96.97
C ALA A 21 31.74 40.73 -96.31
N ALA A 22 30.87 40.01 -97.04
CA ALA A 22 29.62 39.47 -96.50
C ALA A 22 29.85 38.36 -95.46
N ILE A 23 30.83 37.47 -95.67
CA ILE A 23 31.22 36.44 -94.69
C ILE A 23 31.88 37.10 -93.47
N SER A 24 32.73 38.11 -93.66
CA SER A 24 33.36 38.84 -92.56
C SER A 24 32.34 39.66 -91.76
N PHE A 25 31.35 40.29 -92.42
CA PHE A 25 30.24 40.97 -91.77
C PHE A 25 29.30 39.98 -91.07
N ALA A 26 29.01 38.83 -91.68
CA ALA A 26 28.18 37.78 -91.07
C ALA A 26 28.88 37.13 -89.86
N ILE A 27 30.19 36.85 -89.92
CA ILE A 27 30.98 36.35 -88.79
C ILE A 27 31.06 37.40 -87.69
N THR A 28 31.21 38.69 -88.03
CA THR A 28 31.25 39.77 -87.02
C THR A 28 29.88 40.00 -86.37
N PHE A 29 28.78 39.93 -87.15
CA PHE A 29 27.42 40.10 -86.64
C PHE A 29 26.99 38.89 -85.79
N THR A 30 27.29 37.66 -86.24
CA THR A 30 27.04 36.43 -85.46
C THR A 30 27.92 36.36 -84.20
N PHE A 31 29.17 36.81 -84.23
CA PHE A 31 29.99 36.93 -83.01
C PHE A 31 29.46 37.99 -82.04
N ASN A 32 28.90 39.11 -82.52
CA ASN A 32 28.33 40.13 -81.63
C ASN A 32 27.02 39.65 -80.99
N GLU A 33 26.19 38.92 -81.74
CA GLU A 33 24.94 38.31 -81.24
C GLU A 33 25.22 37.17 -80.24
N ILE A 34 26.34 36.45 -80.39
CA ILE A 34 26.80 35.44 -79.42
C ILE A 34 27.46 36.09 -78.18
N LYS A 35 28.08 37.28 -78.32
CA LYS A 35 28.70 38.00 -77.18
C LYS A 35 27.69 38.68 -76.27
N GLU A 36 26.47 38.95 -76.74
CA GLU A 36 25.38 39.55 -75.95
C GLU A 36 24.49 38.55 -75.22
N LYS A 37 24.64 37.24 -75.45
CA LYS A 37 24.03 36.23 -74.57
C LYS A 37 24.89 36.08 -73.31
N GLY A 38 24.94 37.15 -72.52
CA GLY A 38 25.70 37.21 -71.27
C GLY A 38 25.29 36.04 -70.37
N GLU A 39 26.27 35.30 -69.88
CA GLU A 39 26.06 34.22 -68.93
C GLU A 39 25.19 34.73 -67.77
N GLU A 40 24.10 34.05 -67.44
CA GLU A 40 23.25 34.47 -66.33
C GLU A 40 24.04 34.42 -65.02
N LEU A 41 23.82 35.42 -64.16
CA LEU A 41 24.38 35.46 -62.82
C LEU A 41 23.73 34.33 -62.02
N LEU A 42 24.52 33.34 -61.60
CA LEU A 42 24.02 32.21 -60.83
C LEU A 42 24.37 32.43 -59.36
N ILE A 43 23.41 32.17 -58.49
CA ILE A 43 23.54 32.33 -57.06
C ILE A 43 23.00 31.11 -56.34
N LYS A 44 23.69 30.71 -55.28
CA LYS A 44 23.30 29.61 -54.42
C LYS A 44 23.52 29.99 -52.96
N ILE A 45 22.54 29.69 -52.13
CA ILE A 45 22.68 29.74 -50.67
C ILE A 45 23.32 28.43 -50.21
N ASP A 46 24.45 28.53 -49.51
CA ASP A 46 25.07 27.40 -48.82
C ASP A 46 24.92 27.56 -47.30
N THR A 47 24.57 26.47 -46.63
CA THR A 47 24.45 26.40 -45.17
C THR A 47 25.50 25.46 -44.61
N ASP A 48 25.98 25.73 -43.38
CA ASP A 48 26.93 24.86 -42.69
C ASP A 48 26.34 23.50 -42.28
N ARG A 49 25.03 23.45 -42.10
CA ARG A 49 24.25 22.25 -41.73
C ARG A 49 22.90 22.24 -42.44
N ALA A 50 22.12 21.18 -42.23
CA ALA A 50 20.75 21.12 -42.77
C ALA A 50 19.91 22.31 -42.25
N PRO A 51 19.06 22.94 -43.09
CA PRO A 51 18.22 24.08 -42.71
C PRO A 51 16.99 23.63 -41.90
N MET A 52 17.16 22.68 -40.99
CA MET A 52 16.12 22.21 -40.09
C MET A 52 16.71 21.87 -38.73
N GLY A 53 15.99 22.16 -37.65
CA GLY A 53 16.43 21.87 -36.28
C GLY A 53 15.49 22.43 -35.22
N ILE A 54 15.94 22.40 -33.96
CA ILE A 54 15.18 22.81 -32.78
C ILE A 54 15.59 24.23 -32.36
N GLU A 55 14.66 25.00 -31.81
CA GLU A 55 14.93 26.34 -31.27
C GLU A 55 15.86 26.33 -30.03
N PRO A 56 16.77 27.32 -29.87
CA PRO A 56 17.17 28.30 -30.86
C PRO A 56 18.08 27.68 -31.94
N LEU A 57 17.72 27.84 -33.22
CA LEU A 57 18.48 27.28 -34.34
C LEU A 57 19.51 28.30 -34.86
N ILE A 58 20.79 28.02 -34.65
CA ILE A 58 21.90 28.83 -35.17
C ILE A 58 22.41 28.24 -36.49
N LEU A 59 22.40 29.05 -37.56
CA LEU A 59 22.88 28.68 -38.89
C LEU A 59 23.94 29.66 -39.39
N ASN A 60 24.97 29.13 -40.04
CA ASN A 60 25.90 29.95 -40.82
C ASN A 60 25.53 29.85 -42.29
N VAL A 61 25.07 30.95 -42.85
CA VAL A 61 24.67 31.07 -44.26
C VAL A 61 25.74 31.81 -45.05
N SER A 62 26.07 31.32 -46.24
CA SER A 62 27.00 31.96 -47.17
C SER A 62 26.45 31.99 -48.58
N ALA A 63 26.76 33.06 -49.30
CA ALA A 63 26.42 33.22 -50.71
C ALA A 63 27.53 32.68 -51.61
N SER A 64 27.19 31.76 -52.51
CA SER A 64 28.06 31.33 -53.60
C SER A 64 27.56 31.92 -54.91
N VAL A 65 28.39 32.70 -55.59
CA VAL A 65 28.04 33.36 -56.86
C VAL A 65 28.96 32.91 -57.99
N LEU A 66 28.38 32.59 -59.14
CA LEU A 66 29.09 32.22 -60.37
C LEU A 66 28.73 33.21 -61.49
N ASN A 67 29.66 33.40 -62.43
CA ASN A 67 29.52 34.30 -63.60
C ASN A 67 29.33 35.79 -63.26
N SER A 68 29.87 36.22 -62.11
CA SER A 68 29.83 37.61 -61.65
C SER A 68 30.84 38.49 -62.37
N ASN A 69 30.44 39.72 -62.71
CA ASN A 69 31.33 40.76 -63.22
C ASN A 69 31.53 41.85 -62.16
N GLY A 70 32.75 41.97 -61.65
CA GLY A 70 33.10 42.97 -60.63
C GLY A 70 32.65 42.61 -59.21
N LYS A 71 32.58 43.61 -58.32
CA LYS A 71 32.17 43.42 -56.92
C LYS A 71 30.67 43.15 -56.79
N ILE A 72 30.31 42.19 -55.94
CA ILE A 72 28.93 41.79 -55.71
C ILE A 72 28.36 42.52 -54.49
N LYS A 73 27.10 42.95 -54.59
CA LYS A 73 26.30 43.46 -53.47
C LYS A 73 25.28 42.41 -53.07
N TYR A 74 25.29 42.02 -51.80
CA TYR A 74 24.35 41.07 -51.22
C TYR A 74 23.24 41.80 -50.48
N LYS A 75 22.04 41.22 -50.50
CA LYS A 75 20.92 41.59 -49.63
C LYS A 75 20.21 40.31 -49.21
N TRP A 76 20.32 39.98 -47.94
CA TRP A 76 19.64 38.90 -47.27
C TRP A 76 18.35 39.39 -46.63
N ASP A 77 17.32 38.56 -46.71
CA ASP A 77 16.11 38.63 -45.89
C ASP A 77 15.86 37.23 -45.35
N PHE A 78 16.04 37.06 -44.04
CA PHE A 78 15.97 35.76 -43.39
C PHE A 78 14.53 35.33 -43.08
N GLY A 79 13.54 36.21 -43.28
CA GLY A 79 12.13 35.93 -43.00
C GLY A 79 11.74 36.00 -41.52
N ASN A 80 12.71 36.14 -40.60
CA ASN A 80 12.48 36.44 -39.17
C ASN A 80 12.46 37.96 -38.88
N GLY A 81 12.52 38.80 -39.91
CA GLY A 81 12.60 40.26 -39.81
C GLY A 81 14.03 40.81 -39.82
N GLU A 82 15.05 39.97 -39.73
CA GLU A 82 16.45 40.37 -39.86
C GLU A 82 16.91 40.37 -41.33
N THR A 83 17.81 41.31 -41.64
CA THR A 83 18.41 41.46 -42.98
C THR A 83 19.91 41.71 -42.84
N SER A 84 20.69 41.35 -43.86
CA SER A 84 22.13 41.58 -43.89
C SER A 84 22.63 41.85 -45.31
N ASN A 85 23.79 42.50 -45.42
CA ASN A 85 24.45 42.78 -46.69
C ASN A 85 25.82 42.10 -46.80
N GLU A 86 26.18 41.27 -45.82
CA GLU A 86 27.44 40.54 -45.79
C GLU A 86 27.36 39.25 -46.63
N GLU A 87 28.50 38.74 -47.08
CA GLU A 87 28.60 37.51 -47.86
C GLU A 87 28.33 36.25 -47.02
N LYS A 88 28.75 36.28 -45.75
CA LYS A 88 28.57 35.21 -44.77
C LYS A 88 27.96 35.80 -43.50
N VAL A 89 26.90 35.19 -43.01
CA VAL A 89 26.14 35.68 -41.85
C VAL A 89 25.85 34.51 -40.91
N THR A 90 25.96 34.75 -39.61
CA THR A 90 25.44 33.85 -38.57
C THR A 90 24.07 34.36 -38.14
N ILE A 91 23.04 33.54 -38.31
CA ILE A 91 21.66 33.88 -37.97
C ILE A 91 21.15 32.92 -36.90
N THR A 92 20.33 33.45 -35.99
CA THR A 92 19.65 32.66 -34.95
C THR A 92 18.14 32.79 -35.14
N TYR A 93 17.44 31.66 -35.14
CA TYR A 93 15.99 31.61 -35.09
C TYR A 93 15.55 31.15 -33.70
N ASP A 94 15.05 32.10 -32.91
CA ASP A 94 14.66 31.87 -31.51
C ASP A 94 13.24 31.32 -31.34
N GLU A 95 12.39 31.43 -32.37
CA GLU A 95 11.00 30.97 -32.34
C GLU A 95 10.74 29.87 -33.37
N PRO A 96 9.81 28.94 -33.09
CA PRO A 96 9.55 27.81 -33.96
C PRO A 96 8.65 28.25 -35.12
N GLY A 97 8.99 27.83 -36.33
CA GLY A 97 8.31 28.30 -37.52
C GLY A 97 9.00 27.88 -38.81
N ILE A 98 8.35 28.20 -39.93
CA ILE A 98 8.91 28.01 -41.26
C ILE A 98 9.33 29.39 -41.78
N TYR A 99 10.63 29.59 -41.91
CA TYR A 99 11.23 30.83 -42.41
C TYR A 99 11.68 30.66 -43.86
N ASN A 100 11.36 31.63 -44.70
CA ASN A 100 11.85 31.67 -46.08
C ASN A 100 13.04 32.63 -46.15
N CYS A 101 14.25 32.08 -46.07
CA CYS A 101 15.47 32.86 -46.27
C CYS A 101 15.65 33.14 -47.75
N THR A 102 15.75 34.41 -48.13
CA THR A 102 15.94 34.86 -49.50
C THR A 102 17.22 35.68 -49.62
N LEU A 103 17.98 35.40 -50.68
CA LEU A 103 19.19 36.12 -51.02
C LEU A 103 19.01 36.79 -52.37
N LEU A 104 19.34 38.07 -52.44
CA LEU A 104 19.46 38.84 -53.68
C LEU A 104 20.91 39.30 -53.84
N ALA A 105 21.58 38.87 -54.91
CA ALA A 105 22.87 39.43 -55.31
C ALA A 105 22.73 40.32 -56.54
N MET A 106 23.55 41.36 -56.58
CA MET A 106 23.67 42.26 -57.73
C MET A 106 25.13 42.52 -58.06
N ASP A 107 25.50 42.37 -59.33
CA ASP A 107 26.86 42.68 -59.80
C ASP A 107 27.02 44.16 -60.22
N GLU A 108 28.23 44.58 -60.58
CA GLU A 108 28.51 45.99 -60.97
C GLU A 108 27.82 46.39 -62.27
N THR A 109 27.46 45.42 -63.11
CA THR A 109 26.72 45.65 -64.36
C THR A 109 25.22 45.77 -64.15
N GLY A 110 24.74 45.59 -62.91
CA GLY A 110 23.34 45.68 -62.54
C GLY A 110 22.54 44.39 -62.73
N ARG A 111 23.18 43.27 -63.11
CA ARG A 111 22.53 41.96 -63.19
C ARG A 111 22.19 41.48 -61.79
N LYS A 112 20.98 40.93 -61.62
CA LYS A 112 20.45 40.46 -60.33
C LYS A 112 20.11 38.98 -60.40
N ALA A 113 20.41 38.27 -59.32
CA ALA A 113 20.03 36.88 -59.13
C ALA A 113 19.40 36.72 -57.75
N LYS A 114 18.40 35.82 -57.65
CA LYS A 114 17.70 35.53 -56.40
C LYS A 114 17.68 34.03 -56.14
N ASP A 115 17.98 33.64 -54.91
CA ASP A 115 17.78 32.28 -54.42
C ASP A 115 17.00 32.30 -53.09
N SER A 116 16.37 31.18 -52.75
CA SER A 116 15.59 31.05 -51.52
C SER A 116 15.63 29.64 -50.96
N ILE A 117 15.83 29.53 -49.65
CA ILE A 117 15.82 28.26 -48.91
C ILE A 117 14.78 28.30 -47.80
N LYS A 118 14.09 27.18 -47.58
CA LYS A 118 13.16 27.00 -46.46
C LYS A 118 13.93 26.53 -45.23
N ILE A 119 13.75 27.23 -44.12
CA ILE A 119 14.30 26.87 -42.82
C ILE A 119 13.15 26.45 -41.92
N ILE A 120 13.24 25.25 -41.34
CA ILE A 120 12.21 24.66 -40.48
C ILE A 120 12.74 24.62 -39.05
N VAL A 121 12.14 25.39 -38.16
CA VAL A 121 12.48 25.41 -36.74
C VAL A 121 11.36 24.76 -35.96
N GLU A 122 11.68 23.67 -35.29
CA GLU A 122 10.75 22.94 -34.42
C GLU A 122 10.87 23.46 -32.98
N ARG A 123 9.75 23.37 -32.25
CA ARG A 123 9.66 23.79 -30.85
C ARG A 123 10.40 22.80 -29.97
N ASN A 124 11.21 23.30 -29.03
CA ASN A 124 11.78 22.43 -28.00
C ASN A 124 10.69 22.07 -26.97
N ARG A 125 10.47 20.77 -26.71
CA ARG A 125 9.39 20.28 -25.85
C ARG A 125 9.94 19.76 -24.53
N PRO A 126 9.17 19.85 -23.44
CA PRO A 126 9.58 19.26 -22.17
C PRO A 126 9.62 17.72 -22.26
N PRO A 127 10.49 17.07 -21.47
CA PRO A 127 10.59 15.62 -21.45
C PRO A 127 9.30 14.98 -20.90
N ILE A 128 9.00 13.76 -21.35
CA ILE A 128 7.86 12.98 -20.87
C ILE A 128 8.31 12.13 -19.70
N VAL A 129 7.68 12.32 -18.53
CA VAL A 129 8.02 11.61 -17.29
C VAL A 129 6.86 10.71 -16.87
N THR A 130 7.13 9.41 -16.73
CA THR A 130 6.18 8.42 -16.20
C THR A 130 6.73 7.81 -14.92
N LEU A 131 5.91 7.78 -13.86
CA LEU A 131 6.28 7.20 -12.57
C LEU A 131 5.60 5.84 -12.38
N ASN A 132 6.37 4.85 -11.97
CA ASN A 132 5.87 3.55 -11.56
C ASN A 132 6.19 3.33 -10.08
N ILE A 133 5.22 2.83 -9.32
CA ILE A 133 5.36 2.54 -7.90
C ILE A 133 5.11 1.06 -7.66
N ASN A 134 6.01 0.43 -6.91
CA ASN A 134 5.92 -1.00 -6.63
C ASN A 134 4.78 -1.36 -5.64
N ARG A 135 4.38 -0.44 -4.76
CA ARG A 135 3.32 -0.63 -3.76
C ARG A 135 2.53 0.66 -3.57
N LYS A 136 1.21 0.61 -3.83
CA LYS A 136 0.30 1.75 -3.63
C LYS A 136 -0.23 1.86 -2.20
N THR A 137 -0.28 0.75 -1.46
CA THR A 137 -0.74 0.72 -0.08
C THR A 137 0.27 -0.02 0.76
N ILE A 138 0.61 0.55 1.92
CA ILE A 138 1.47 -0.07 2.92
C ILE A 138 0.79 -0.05 4.28
N ASP A 139 0.87 -1.19 4.97
CA ASP A 139 0.46 -1.30 6.36
C ASP A 139 1.63 -0.90 7.25
N ARG A 140 1.37 0.00 8.19
CA ARG A 140 2.39 0.40 9.17
C ARG A 140 2.76 -0.79 10.06
N ASN A 141 4.05 -0.95 10.35
CA ASN A 141 4.50 -1.93 11.33
C ASN A 141 4.01 -1.54 12.74
N PHE A 142 3.24 -2.43 13.36
CA PHE A 142 2.70 -2.22 14.70
C PHE A 142 3.81 -2.24 15.75
N THR A 143 3.78 -1.31 16.71
CA THR A 143 4.64 -1.34 17.91
C THR A 143 3.83 -1.29 19.18
N TRP A 144 4.18 -2.18 20.12
CA TRP A 144 3.50 -2.31 21.42
C TRP A 144 3.64 -1.07 22.31
N LEU A 145 4.67 -0.24 22.09
CA LEU A 145 4.81 1.09 22.70
C LEU A 145 3.65 2.03 22.36
N GLY A 146 3.04 1.90 21.17
CA GLY A 146 1.90 2.70 20.74
C GLY A 146 0.61 2.45 21.54
N ILE A 147 0.48 1.30 22.20
CA ILE A 147 -0.69 0.96 23.04
C ILE A 147 -0.76 1.85 24.28
N LEU A 148 0.37 2.23 24.86
CA LEU A 148 0.41 3.07 26.06
C LEU A 148 -0.21 4.46 25.81
N ALA A 149 -0.17 4.97 24.57
CA ALA A 149 -0.82 6.22 24.18
C ALA A 149 -2.34 6.08 23.92
N VAL A 150 -2.83 4.84 23.92
CA VAL A 150 -4.23 4.48 23.63
C VAL A 150 -4.98 4.10 24.91
N LEU A 151 -4.32 3.49 25.90
CA LEU A 151 -4.94 3.18 27.18
C LEU A 151 -5.34 4.46 27.94
N PRO A 152 -6.54 4.52 28.54
CA PRO A 152 -6.98 5.65 29.34
C PRO A 152 -6.29 5.63 30.72
N ILE A 153 -5.03 6.03 30.78
CA ILE A 153 -4.31 6.16 32.05
C ILE A 153 -4.27 7.65 32.43
N PRO A 154 -4.84 8.05 33.59
CA PRO A 154 -4.72 9.40 34.14
C PRO A 154 -3.44 9.55 34.99
N LEU A 155 -2.34 8.90 34.61
CA LEU A 155 -1.03 9.11 35.25
C LEU A 155 -0.29 10.21 34.49
N ASN A 156 -0.59 11.44 34.88
CA ASN A 156 0.13 12.70 34.69
C ASN A 156 0.74 12.99 33.28
N PRO A 157 0.22 14.02 32.57
CA PRO A 157 0.27 14.17 31.12
C PRO A 157 1.45 15.06 30.68
N TYR A 158 2.70 14.66 30.97
CA TYR A 158 3.84 15.37 30.42
C TYR A 158 4.18 14.87 29.01
N GLN A 159 3.70 15.65 28.03
CA GLN A 159 4.36 15.96 26.76
C GLN A 159 4.26 14.98 25.58
N TRP A 160 3.07 14.50 25.20
CA TRP A 160 2.91 13.93 23.85
C TRP A 160 2.64 14.99 22.77
N ALA A 161 2.08 16.15 23.14
CA ALA A 161 1.92 17.28 22.22
C ALA A 161 3.24 18.05 21.96
N GLY A 162 4.14 18.14 22.95
CA GLY A 162 5.45 18.80 22.81
C GLY A 162 6.52 17.95 22.11
N ASN A 163 6.30 16.63 22.02
CA ASN A 163 7.26 15.71 21.42
C ASN A 163 7.02 15.44 19.93
N GLN A 164 5.96 15.97 19.32
CA GLN A 164 5.80 15.87 17.86
C GLN A 164 6.89 16.67 17.14
N GLN A 165 7.19 17.88 17.60
CA GLN A 165 8.31 18.68 17.08
C GLN A 165 9.66 18.01 17.38
N LEU A 166 9.93 17.60 18.63
CA LEU A 166 11.18 16.87 18.97
C LEU A 166 11.34 15.51 18.29
N ALA A 167 10.25 14.85 17.91
CA ALA A 167 10.28 13.65 17.08
C ALA A 167 10.58 14.04 15.63
N LEU A 168 9.89 15.03 15.06
CA LEU A 168 10.14 15.58 13.72
C LEU A 168 11.54 16.18 13.58
N ASP A 169 12.08 16.84 14.60
CA ASP A 169 13.42 17.42 14.66
C ASP A 169 14.48 16.31 14.76
N ARG A 170 14.21 15.21 15.49
CA ARG A 170 15.09 14.03 15.49
C ARG A 170 15.08 13.30 14.15
N ILE A 171 13.93 13.31 13.49
CA ILE A 171 13.70 12.81 12.14
C ILE A 171 14.47 13.66 11.11
N GLU A 172 14.33 14.99 11.15
CA GLU A 172 15.05 15.96 10.30
C GLU A 172 16.57 15.93 10.58
N ALA A 173 16.98 15.79 11.84
CA ALA A 173 18.37 15.69 12.25
C ALA A 173 18.97 14.28 12.09
N LYS A 174 18.24 13.31 11.52
CA LYS A 174 18.72 11.94 11.25
C LYS A 174 19.24 11.20 12.49
N LYS A 175 18.66 11.42 13.68
CA LYS A 175 19.13 10.84 14.96
C LYS A 175 18.14 9.83 15.56
N GLY A 176 18.55 8.56 15.62
CA GLY A 176 17.88 7.50 16.40
C GLY A 176 17.86 6.12 15.72
N PRO A 177 17.81 5.00 16.47
CA PRO A 177 17.79 3.64 15.92
C PRO A 177 16.49 3.28 15.18
N TRP A 178 15.47 4.15 15.22
CA TRP A 178 14.14 3.91 14.65
C TRP A 178 13.92 4.59 13.28
N ALA A 179 14.90 5.35 12.79
CA ALA A 179 14.78 6.12 11.54
C ALA A 179 15.31 5.37 10.31
N TRP A 180 15.79 4.12 10.46
CA TRP A 180 16.57 3.45 9.41
C TRP A 180 16.04 2.05 9.11
N GLY A 181 15.50 1.92 7.90
CA GLY A 181 14.99 0.70 7.29
C GLY A 181 14.50 1.01 5.87
N ASP A 182 14.36 -0.02 5.03
CA ASP A 182 13.72 0.11 3.72
C ASP A 182 12.20 0.04 3.95
N SER A 183 11.44 1.08 3.54
CA SER A 183 9.97 1.00 3.54
C SER A 183 9.47 -0.09 2.58
N GLY A 184 10.34 -0.57 1.70
CA GLY A 184 9.99 -1.44 0.58
C GLY A 184 9.25 -0.70 -0.52
N VAL A 185 9.02 0.62 -0.41
CA VAL A 185 8.44 1.44 -1.46
C VAL A 185 9.56 2.00 -2.34
N VAL A 186 9.53 1.59 -3.60
CA VAL A 186 10.44 2.04 -4.64
C VAL A 186 9.61 2.64 -5.74
N ILE A 187 9.91 3.91 -6.06
CA ILE A 187 9.32 4.61 -7.19
C ILE A 187 10.40 4.67 -8.27
N THR A 188 10.08 4.18 -9.45
CA THR A 188 10.94 4.24 -10.63
C THR A 188 10.36 5.23 -11.64
N ALA A 189 11.19 6.11 -12.15
CA ALA A 189 10.89 7.03 -13.23
C ALA A 189 11.31 6.42 -14.56
N GLN A 190 10.48 6.63 -15.58
CA GLN A 190 10.80 6.39 -16.98
C GLN A 190 10.68 7.74 -17.68
N ILE A 191 11.79 8.21 -18.24
CA ILE A 191 11.89 9.55 -18.84
C ILE A 191 12.24 9.36 -20.31
N SER A 192 11.50 10.01 -21.18
CA SER A 192 11.77 10.04 -22.61
C SER A 192 11.73 11.48 -23.07
N ASP A 193 12.83 11.95 -23.63
CA ASP A 193 12.88 13.23 -24.31
C ASP A 193 12.56 13.03 -25.81
N PRO A 194 11.58 13.76 -26.38
CA PRO A 194 11.23 13.59 -27.80
C PRO A 194 12.31 14.07 -28.76
N GLU A 195 13.16 14.99 -28.31
CA GLU A 195 14.22 15.64 -29.08
C GLU A 195 15.61 15.01 -28.83
N GLY A 196 15.74 14.22 -27.77
CA GLY A 196 16.98 13.56 -27.37
C GLY A 196 17.89 14.42 -26.49
N ASP A 197 17.36 15.47 -25.87
CA ASP A 197 18.10 16.34 -24.97
C ASP A 197 18.54 15.59 -23.70
N GLU A 198 19.74 15.92 -23.20
CA GLU A 198 20.28 15.27 -22.00
C GLU A 198 19.55 15.76 -20.73
N ILE A 199 19.24 14.83 -19.82
CA ILE A 199 18.63 15.18 -18.53
C ILE A 199 19.70 15.68 -17.55
N VAL A 200 19.56 16.93 -17.10
CA VAL A 200 20.57 17.61 -16.28
C VAL A 200 20.32 17.47 -14.79
N SER A 201 19.06 17.41 -14.34
CA SER A 201 18.76 17.31 -12.91
C SER A 201 17.47 16.57 -12.59
N TYR A 202 17.49 15.90 -11.45
CA TYR A 202 16.37 15.19 -10.84
C TYR A 202 16.11 15.78 -9.45
N GLU A 203 14.90 16.28 -9.21
CA GLU A 203 14.45 16.71 -7.89
C GLU A 203 13.23 15.88 -7.47
N TRP A 204 13.41 15.02 -6.47
CA TRP A 204 12.32 14.26 -5.86
C TRP A 204 11.83 14.98 -4.61
N ARG A 205 10.51 15.12 -4.46
CA ARG A 205 9.87 15.76 -3.30
C ARG A 205 8.75 14.88 -2.79
N GLU A 206 8.70 14.66 -1.48
CA GLU A 206 7.61 13.96 -0.81
C GLU A 206 6.82 14.94 0.08
N GLN A 207 5.48 14.81 0.09
CA GLN A 207 4.57 15.60 0.90
C GLN A 207 3.34 14.79 1.36
N LEU A 208 2.86 15.06 2.57
CA LEU A 208 1.58 14.55 3.08
C LEU A 208 0.40 15.36 2.51
N ALA A 209 -0.63 14.67 2.00
CA ALA A 209 -1.82 15.31 1.43
C ALA A 209 -2.68 16.05 2.49
N ASP A 210 -2.69 15.55 3.74
CA ASP A 210 -3.71 15.91 4.73
C ASP A 210 -3.22 16.84 5.86
N LYS A 211 -1.97 17.31 5.82
CA LYS A 211 -1.40 18.21 6.86
C LYS A 211 -0.98 19.55 6.29
N VAL A 212 -1.91 20.50 6.31
CA VAL A 212 -1.59 21.94 6.33
C VAL A 212 -1.23 22.29 7.77
N VAL A 213 0.06 22.28 8.12
CA VAL A 213 0.49 22.71 9.47
C VAL A 213 0.69 24.23 9.44
N THR A 214 -0.16 24.95 10.19
CA THR A 214 -0.02 26.40 10.40
C THR A 214 0.68 26.60 11.73
N MET A 215 1.93 27.08 11.71
CA MET A 215 2.67 27.47 12.91
C MET A 215 3.04 28.94 12.79
N THR A 216 2.76 29.73 13.83
CA THR A 216 3.13 31.16 13.92
C THR A 216 2.74 32.02 12.70
N GLY A 217 1.57 31.73 12.10
CA GLY A 217 1.08 32.45 10.91
C GLY A 217 1.83 32.14 9.62
N LYS A 218 2.71 31.13 9.62
CA LYS A 218 3.37 30.58 8.43
C LYS A 218 2.97 29.12 8.25
N THR A 219 2.48 28.81 7.05
CA THR A 219 2.11 27.46 6.63
C THR A 219 3.37 26.75 6.17
N PHE A 220 3.74 25.65 6.81
CA PHE A 220 4.86 24.82 6.37
C PHE A 220 4.32 23.48 5.89
N LEU A 221 4.59 23.17 4.62
CA LEU A 221 4.48 21.82 4.07
C LEU A 221 5.84 21.16 4.35
N PRO A 222 5.93 20.05 5.09
CA PRO A 222 7.18 19.31 5.21
C PRO A 222 7.47 18.68 3.84
N VAL A 223 8.19 19.43 2.99
CA VAL A 223 8.63 18.98 1.68
C VAL A 223 10.00 18.38 1.86
N HIS A 224 10.12 17.08 1.62
CA HIS A 224 11.38 16.38 1.78
C HIS A 224 12.02 16.08 0.43
N ASN A 225 13.24 16.59 0.24
CA ASN A 225 14.03 16.27 -0.96
C ASN A 225 14.59 14.86 -0.84
N LEU A 226 14.29 14.00 -1.80
CA LEU A 226 14.86 12.66 -1.89
C LEU A 226 15.99 12.66 -2.94
N THR A 227 17.01 11.83 -2.71
CA THR A 227 18.15 11.70 -3.61
C THR A 227 18.05 10.41 -4.41
N GLY A 228 17.93 10.52 -5.72
CA GLY A 228 17.89 9.41 -6.66
C GLY A 228 17.81 9.93 -8.09
N ASN A 229 18.37 9.20 -9.05
CA ASN A 229 18.27 9.53 -10.47
C ASN A 229 16.92 9.01 -10.98
N GLU A 230 16.92 7.81 -11.56
CA GLU A 230 15.74 7.15 -12.12
C GLU A 230 14.91 6.38 -11.08
N SER A 231 15.40 6.21 -9.86
CA SER A 231 14.63 5.56 -8.81
C SER A 231 14.87 6.18 -7.46
N VAL A 232 13.83 6.18 -6.63
CA VAL A 232 13.88 6.66 -5.27
C VAL A 232 13.29 5.63 -4.33
N LYS A 233 14.02 5.35 -3.26
CA LYS A 233 13.53 4.53 -2.14
C LYS A 233 12.94 5.47 -1.10
N ILE A 234 11.71 5.21 -0.68
CA ILE A 234 11.09 5.99 0.40
C ILE A 234 11.70 5.52 1.72
N PRO A 235 12.26 6.42 2.55
CA PRO A 235 12.72 6.06 3.89
C PRO A 235 11.61 5.41 4.72
N ALA A 236 11.94 4.36 5.48
CA ALA A 236 10.98 3.68 6.37
C ALA A 236 10.22 4.64 7.28
N LEU A 237 10.83 5.77 7.64
CA LEU A 237 10.23 6.80 8.45
C LEU A 237 8.88 7.33 7.93
N TYR A 238 8.75 7.53 6.61
CA TYR A 238 7.49 8.02 6.03
C TYR A 238 6.42 6.93 6.04
N ALA A 239 6.80 5.65 6.03
CA ALA A 239 5.89 4.52 6.24
C ALA A 239 5.31 4.45 7.67
N TRP A 240 5.73 5.32 8.60
CA TRP A 240 5.14 5.45 9.94
C TRP A 240 4.06 6.54 10.05
N MET A 241 4.04 7.47 9.10
CA MET A 241 3.07 8.56 9.09
C MET A 241 1.81 8.05 8.37
N PRO A 242 0.66 7.95 9.03
CA PRO A 242 -0.55 7.48 8.37
C PRO A 242 -1.05 8.52 7.36
N ASN A 243 -1.91 8.07 6.45
CA ASN A 243 -2.62 8.83 5.42
C ASN A 243 -1.92 8.86 4.05
N ARG A 244 -2.38 9.75 3.17
CA ARG A 244 -1.97 9.82 1.77
C ARG A 244 -0.69 10.64 1.63
N HIS A 245 0.32 10.03 1.01
CA HIS A 245 1.59 10.66 0.66
C HIS A 245 1.64 10.89 -0.84
N ILE A 246 2.14 12.06 -1.25
CA ILE A 246 2.28 12.48 -2.64
C ILE A 246 3.78 12.67 -2.90
N VAL A 247 4.30 11.96 -3.89
CA VAL A 247 5.68 12.09 -4.35
C VAL A 247 5.67 12.77 -5.71
N THR A 248 6.44 13.86 -5.82
CA THR A 248 6.61 14.65 -7.04
C THR A 248 8.05 14.49 -7.52
N LEU A 249 8.23 14.17 -8.80
CA LEU A 249 9.51 14.26 -9.49
C LEU A 249 9.47 15.47 -10.42
N THR A 250 10.46 16.35 -10.28
CA THR A 250 10.77 17.43 -11.22
C THR A 250 12.05 17.08 -11.98
N VAL A 251 11.96 17.03 -13.30
CA VAL A 251 13.08 16.76 -14.21
C VAL A 251 13.35 18.01 -15.03
N LYS A 252 14.64 18.31 -15.24
CA LYS A 252 15.09 19.40 -16.11
C LYS A 252 16.06 18.86 -17.16
N ASP A 253 15.85 19.23 -18.41
CA ASP A 253 16.75 18.90 -19.53
C ASP A 253 17.86 19.96 -19.73
N SER A 254 18.73 19.73 -20.71
CA SER A 254 19.84 20.61 -21.10
C SER A 254 19.38 21.90 -21.79
N ALA A 255 18.20 21.87 -22.43
CA ALA A 255 17.55 23.03 -23.02
C ALA A 255 16.87 23.95 -21.98
N GLY A 256 16.69 23.44 -20.77
CA GLY A 256 16.08 24.15 -19.65
C GLY A 256 14.58 23.93 -19.47
N ASN A 257 13.95 23.04 -20.25
CA ASN A 257 12.56 22.68 -20.03
C ASN A 257 12.40 21.87 -18.75
N ILE A 258 11.22 21.97 -18.15
CA ILE A 258 10.91 21.34 -16.87
C ILE A 258 9.68 20.45 -17.05
N ALA A 259 9.79 19.20 -16.60
CA ALA A 259 8.70 18.25 -16.55
C ALA A 259 8.45 17.78 -15.12
N ASN A 260 7.18 17.74 -14.72
CA ASN A 260 6.77 17.29 -13.39
C ASN A 260 5.89 16.04 -13.52
N ALA A 261 6.12 15.04 -12.68
CA ALA A 261 5.24 13.89 -12.53
C ALA A 261 4.95 13.63 -11.06
N THR A 262 3.75 13.15 -10.76
CA THR A 262 3.30 12.89 -9.38
C THR A 262 2.75 11.47 -9.25
N VAL A 263 3.08 10.81 -8.14
CA VAL A 263 2.50 9.52 -7.76
C VAL A 263 2.16 9.56 -6.27
N ASP A 264 1.08 8.88 -5.89
CA ASP A 264 0.65 8.80 -4.49
C ASP A 264 0.65 7.37 -3.97
N TYR A 265 0.87 7.26 -2.65
CA TYR A 265 0.73 6.02 -1.90
C TYR A 265 0.02 6.26 -0.58
N MET A 266 -0.64 5.23 -0.07
CA MET A 266 -1.42 5.27 1.16
C MET A 266 -0.71 4.48 2.26
N VAL A 267 -0.53 5.12 3.42
CA VAL A 267 -0.08 4.44 4.63
C VAL A 267 -1.29 4.17 5.52
N SER A 268 -1.67 2.91 5.62
CA SER A 268 -2.80 2.47 6.44
C SER A 268 -2.35 2.06 7.84
N PRO A 269 -3.13 2.38 8.90
CA PRO A 269 -2.93 1.80 10.21
C PRO A 269 -3.00 0.27 10.11
N SER A 270 -2.19 -0.44 10.89
CA SER A 270 -2.30 -1.90 10.90
C SER A 270 -3.68 -2.35 11.42
N GLN A 271 -4.08 -3.57 11.08
CA GLN A 271 -5.30 -4.17 11.65
C GLN A 271 -5.27 -4.19 13.18
N ARG A 272 -4.08 -4.36 13.79
CA ARG A 272 -3.89 -4.33 15.24
C ARG A 272 -4.16 -2.95 15.83
N GLU A 273 -3.65 -1.89 15.19
CA GLU A 273 -3.92 -0.51 15.60
C GLU A 273 -5.41 -0.17 15.47
N THR A 274 -6.05 -0.65 14.40
CA THR A 274 -7.49 -0.44 14.19
C THR A 274 -8.33 -1.13 15.27
N ARG A 275 -7.96 -2.35 15.65
CA ARG A 275 -8.58 -3.10 16.77
C ARG A 275 -8.35 -2.42 18.13
N ILE A 276 -7.18 -1.84 18.34
CA ILE A 276 -6.83 -1.14 19.59
C ILE A 276 -7.48 0.25 19.64
N ALA A 277 -7.60 0.95 18.50
CA ALA A 277 -8.29 2.22 18.39
C ALA A 277 -9.81 2.08 18.51
N SER A 278 -10.39 0.99 18.01
CA SER A 278 -11.81 0.67 18.27
C SER A 278 -12.03 0.36 19.75
N LEU A 279 -11.15 -0.42 20.38
CA LEU A 279 -11.19 -0.61 21.84
C LEU A 279 -11.02 0.72 22.59
N LYS A 280 -10.09 1.58 22.16
CA LYS A 280 -9.93 2.94 22.71
C LYS A 280 -11.22 3.71 22.65
N THR A 281 -11.88 3.70 21.49
CA THR A 281 -13.11 4.43 21.25
C THR A 281 -14.20 3.88 22.16
N MET A 282 -14.36 2.55 22.20
CA MET A 282 -15.32 1.86 23.06
C MET A 282 -15.09 2.18 24.54
N ILE A 283 -13.83 2.19 25.01
CA ILE A 283 -13.47 2.53 26.39
C ILE A 283 -13.58 4.04 26.65
N LEU A 284 -13.18 4.93 25.73
CA LEU A 284 -13.25 6.39 25.88
C LEU A 284 -14.67 6.95 25.79
N PHE A 285 -15.60 6.20 25.21
CA PHE A 285 -17.03 6.49 25.36
C PHE A 285 -17.51 6.28 26.82
N LEU A 286 -16.84 5.48 27.66
CA LEU A 286 -17.17 5.41 29.09
C LEU A 286 -16.88 6.74 29.83
N PRO A 287 -15.71 7.41 29.68
CA PRO A 287 -15.43 8.74 30.20
C PRO A 287 -16.34 9.88 29.71
N SER A 288 -16.91 9.79 28.50
CA SER A 288 -17.89 10.81 28.06
C SER A 288 -19.15 10.79 28.93
N ILE A 289 -19.44 9.63 29.55
CA ILE A 289 -20.51 9.44 30.53
C ILE A 289 -19.98 9.64 31.96
N MET A 290 -18.74 9.24 32.28
CA MET A 290 -18.15 9.36 33.62
C MET A 290 -17.63 10.77 33.99
N SER A 291 -17.30 11.64 33.03
CA SER A 291 -16.92 13.05 33.32
C SER A 291 -18.12 13.92 33.72
N ILE A 292 -19.35 13.46 33.43
CA ILE A 292 -20.59 14.11 33.85
C ILE A 292 -20.92 13.78 35.32
N VAL A 293 -20.41 12.67 35.86
CA VAL A 293 -20.82 12.16 37.18
C VAL A 293 -19.60 11.73 37.99
N GLY A 294 -19.05 12.67 38.76
CA GLY A 294 -17.91 12.43 39.64
C GLY A 294 -18.05 11.15 40.48
N GLY A 295 -17.14 10.19 40.25
CA GLY A 295 -16.94 9.03 41.11
C GLY A 295 -17.97 7.89 41.02
N ALA A 296 -18.92 7.90 40.09
CA ALA A 296 -20.01 6.91 40.04
C ALA A 296 -19.81 5.76 39.02
N GLY A 297 -18.55 5.34 38.78
CA GLY A 297 -18.19 4.37 37.73
C GLY A 297 -18.91 3.02 37.82
N SER A 298 -19.11 2.48 39.02
CA SER A 298 -19.83 1.21 39.23
C SER A 298 -21.33 1.30 38.94
N SER A 299 -21.97 2.46 39.20
CA SER A 299 -23.42 2.62 39.01
C SER A 299 -23.84 2.68 37.54
N LEU A 300 -22.94 3.20 36.69
CA LEU A 300 -23.15 3.31 35.25
C LEU A 300 -22.73 2.02 34.54
N TRP A 301 -21.69 1.33 35.02
CA TRP A 301 -21.33 0.00 34.50
C TRP A 301 -22.52 -0.97 34.60
N ASN A 302 -23.24 -0.95 35.72
CA ASN A 302 -24.44 -1.76 35.90
C ASN A 302 -25.58 -1.42 34.91
N GLN A 303 -25.56 -0.25 34.27
CA GLN A 303 -26.55 0.18 33.28
C GLN A 303 -26.14 -0.16 31.83
N VAL A 304 -24.91 -0.63 31.60
CA VAL A 304 -24.46 -1.07 30.27
C VAL A 304 -25.17 -2.39 29.92
N PRO A 305 -25.69 -2.55 28.69
CA PRO A 305 -26.27 -3.82 28.25
C PRO A 305 -25.26 -4.97 28.30
N GLU A 306 -25.69 -6.16 28.70
CA GLU A 306 -24.79 -7.29 28.96
C GLU A 306 -23.97 -7.70 27.71
N GLY A 307 -24.58 -7.73 26.53
CA GLY A 307 -23.86 -8.02 25.28
C GLY A 307 -22.79 -6.99 24.91
N VAL A 308 -22.90 -5.74 25.38
CA VAL A 308 -21.86 -4.71 25.20
C VAL A 308 -20.72 -4.95 26.20
N LYS A 309 -21.03 -5.33 27.45
CA LYS A 309 -20.01 -5.71 28.44
C LYS A 309 -19.21 -6.92 27.98
N GLU A 310 -19.89 -7.96 27.48
CA GLU A 310 -19.28 -9.16 26.91
C GLU A 310 -18.36 -8.82 25.74
N GLY A 311 -18.79 -7.92 24.84
CA GLY A 311 -17.95 -7.46 23.73
C GLY A 311 -16.68 -6.72 24.18
N ILE A 312 -16.79 -5.88 25.21
CA ILE A 312 -15.64 -5.18 25.82
C ILE A 312 -14.69 -6.21 26.43
N PHE A 313 -15.18 -7.08 27.32
CA PHE A 313 -14.34 -8.06 28.00
C PHE A 313 -13.70 -9.03 27.02
N SER A 314 -14.43 -9.53 26.02
CA SER A 314 -13.84 -10.38 24.98
C SER A 314 -12.65 -9.72 24.29
N ARG A 315 -12.75 -8.41 23.99
CA ARG A 315 -11.67 -7.67 23.34
C ARG A 315 -10.48 -7.43 24.28
N VAL A 316 -10.74 -7.24 25.57
CA VAL A 316 -9.71 -7.08 26.61
C VAL A 316 -9.00 -8.42 26.88
N ASP A 317 -9.74 -9.53 26.90
CA ASP A 317 -9.21 -10.89 27.04
C ASP A 317 -8.27 -11.22 25.87
N GLU A 318 -8.69 -10.98 24.63
CA GLU A 318 -7.85 -11.18 23.44
C GLU A 318 -6.51 -10.43 23.54
N LEU A 319 -6.52 -9.20 24.04
CA LEU A 319 -5.29 -8.41 24.21
C LEU A 319 -4.43 -8.96 25.34
N TYR A 320 -5.05 -9.37 26.45
CA TYR A 320 -4.35 -9.99 27.56
C TYR A 320 -3.63 -11.28 27.11
N GLU A 321 -4.34 -12.14 26.36
CA GLU A 321 -3.78 -13.35 25.76
C GLU A 321 -2.64 -13.03 24.79
N GLU A 322 -2.80 -12.06 23.90
CA GLU A 322 -1.75 -11.68 22.93
C GLU A 322 -0.48 -11.20 23.64
N ILE A 323 -0.60 -10.42 24.71
CA ILE A 323 0.56 -9.95 25.49
C ILE A 323 1.24 -11.12 26.20
N LYS A 324 0.45 -12.00 26.84
CA LYS A 324 0.97 -13.09 27.67
C LYS A 324 1.63 -14.19 26.82
N THR A 325 1.04 -14.51 25.67
CA THR A 325 1.55 -15.56 24.75
C THR A 325 2.73 -15.09 23.90
N ASN A 326 2.95 -13.78 23.75
CA ASN A 326 4.05 -13.24 22.96
C ASN A 326 5.35 -13.13 23.78
N PRO A 327 6.38 -13.97 23.49
CA PRO A 327 7.61 -14.02 24.29
C PRO A 327 8.42 -12.73 24.22
N SER A 328 8.35 -12.00 23.10
CA SER A 328 9.06 -10.74 22.87
C SER A 328 8.51 -9.57 23.69
N ILE A 329 7.34 -9.75 24.32
CA ILE A 329 6.65 -8.69 25.06
C ILE A 329 6.51 -9.09 26.52
N ASN A 330 5.99 -10.29 26.81
CA ASN A 330 5.70 -10.76 28.17
C ASN A 330 6.94 -10.70 29.08
N SER A 331 8.12 -11.01 28.53
CA SER A 331 9.40 -10.98 29.26
C SER A 331 9.97 -9.59 29.52
N THR A 332 9.32 -8.53 29.01
CA THR A 332 9.83 -7.16 29.06
C THR A 332 9.08 -6.32 30.11
N LEU A 333 9.70 -5.23 30.55
CA LEU A 333 9.04 -4.22 31.39
C LEU A 333 7.75 -3.66 30.73
N ILE A 334 7.70 -3.64 29.39
CA ILE A 334 6.53 -3.18 28.65
C ILE A 334 5.38 -4.19 28.80
N GLY A 335 5.67 -5.49 28.70
CA GLY A 335 4.67 -6.54 28.91
C GLY A 335 4.07 -6.50 30.31
N SER A 336 4.90 -6.37 31.35
CA SER A 336 4.40 -6.30 32.74
C SER A 336 3.57 -5.04 33.02
N LEU A 337 3.94 -3.89 32.44
CA LEU A 337 3.15 -2.66 32.53
C LEU A 337 1.81 -2.79 31.80
N LEU A 338 1.78 -3.39 30.61
CA LEU A 338 0.55 -3.60 29.84
C LEU A 338 -0.40 -4.58 30.55
N LEU A 339 0.11 -5.70 31.04
CA LEU A 339 -0.67 -6.66 31.83
C LEU A 339 -1.20 -6.02 33.12
N SER A 340 -0.39 -5.23 33.82
CA SER A 340 -0.83 -4.48 35.00
C SER A 340 -1.90 -3.44 34.65
N ALA A 341 -1.79 -2.78 33.50
CA ALA A 341 -2.78 -1.81 33.05
C ALA A 341 -4.12 -2.49 32.74
N ILE A 342 -4.10 -3.59 31.98
CA ILE A 342 -5.31 -4.35 31.62
C ILE A 342 -6.01 -4.92 32.86
N THR A 343 -5.25 -5.41 33.84
CA THR A 343 -5.82 -6.08 35.02
C THR A 343 -6.27 -5.13 36.14
N LYS A 344 -5.55 -4.02 36.36
CA LYS A 344 -5.81 -3.16 37.52
C LYS A 344 -6.64 -1.92 37.20
N ILE A 345 -6.53 -1.38 35.98
CA ILE A 345 -7.19 -0.12 35.63
C ILE A 345 -8.71 -0.25 35.58
N PRO A 346 -9.32 -1.32 35.01
CA PRO A 346 -10.78 -1.48 35.06
C PRO A 346 -11.31 -1.45 36.50
N ASN A 347 -10.61 -2.14 37.42
CA ASN A 347 -10.97 -2.19 38.83
C ASN A 347 -10.88 -0.82 39.52
N ILE A 348 -9.91 0.04 39.14
CA ILE A 348 -9.81 1.43 39.62
C ILE A 348 -11.04 2.26 39.23
N PHE A 349 -11.64 1.96 38.07
CA PHE A 349 -12.86 2.61 37.59
C PHE A 349 -14.16 1.92 38.04
N GLY A 350 -14.08 0.94 38.97
CA GLY A 350 -15.24 0.22 39.49
C GLY A 350 -15.83 -0.80 38.52
N ILE A 351 -15.06 -1.22 37.50
CA ILE A 351 -15.41 -2.29 36.57
C ILE A 351 -14.69 -3.56 37.03
N PRO A 352 -15.39 -4.56 37.59
CA PRO A 352 -14.75 -5.80 38.02
C PRO A 352 -14.25 -6.55 36.79
N TYR A 353 -12.93 -6.50 36.56
CA TYR A 353 -12.29 -7.27 35.50
C TYR A 353 -11.42 -8.35 36.13
N GLU A 354 -11.70 -9.57 35.73
CA GLU A 354 -10.93 -10.77 36.07
C GLU A 354 -10.32 -11.30 34.78
N PRO A 355 -8.97 -11.34 34.68
CA PRO A 355 -8.29 -11.80 33.48
C PRO A 355 -8.50 -13.30 33.27
N PRO A 356 -8.35 -13.79 32.02
CA PRO A 356 -8.36 -15.21 31.73
C PRO A 356 -7.21 -15.91 32.46
N LEU A 357 -7.49 -17.10 32.98
CA LEU A 357 -6.56 -17.91 33.77
C LEU A 357 -5.84 -18.94 32.90
N GLU A 358 -4.74 -19.50 33.41
CA GLU A 358 -4.14 -20.67 32.76
C GLU A 358 -5.06 -21.88 32.90
N LYS A 359 -4.93 -22.82 31.96
CA LYS A 359 -5.65 -24.10 32.03
C LYS A 359 -5.37 -24.78 33.36
N ALA A 360 -6.46 -25.07 34.08
CA ALA A 360 -6.44 -25.78 35.34
C ALA A 360 -5.91 -27.22 35.19
N GLU A 361 -5.16 -27.67 36.20
CA GLU A 361 -4.79 -29.08 36.35
C GLU A 361 -5.77 -29.76 37.31
N LEU A 362 -6.59 -30.67 36.77
CA LEU A 362 -7.59 -31.41 37.54
C LEU A 362 -7.22 -32.89 37.58
N LYS A 363 -7.53 -33.54 38.71
CA LYS A 363 -7.45 -34.98 38.86
C LYS A 363 -8.85 -35.53 39.11
N VAL A 364 -9.28 -36.46 38.27
CA VAL A 364 -10.59 -37.12 38.40
C VAL A 364 -10.40 -38.55 38.89
N SER A 365 -11.28 -39.02 39.77
CA SER A 365 -11.33 -40.42 40.18
C SER A 365 -11.92 -41.33 39.11
N ASP A 366 -11.43 -42.56 39.00
CA ASP A 366 -11.97 -43.57 38.09
C ASP A 366 -13.47 -43.84 38.34
N ILE A 367 -14.27 -43.79 37.28
CA ILE A 367 -15.70 -44.10 37.33
C ILE A 367 -15.88 -45.59 37.03
N LYS A 368 -16.52 -46.32 37.95
CA LYS A 368 -16.87 -47.73 37.70
C LYS A 368 -17.89 -47.83 36.57
N PRO A 369 -17.78 -48.83 35.67
CA PRO A 369 -18.74 -49.03 34.58
C PRO A 369 -20.20 -49.09 35.04
N PHE A 370 -21.08 -48.56 34.21
CA PHE A 370 -22.53 -48.66 34.35
C PHE A 370 -23.00 -49.94 33.68
N ASN A 371 -23.20 -51.00 34.46
CA ASN A 371 -23.64 -52.30 33.97
C ASN A 371 -25.17 -52.42 34.02
N PHE A 372 -25.78 -52.60 32.85
CA PHE A 372 -27.21 -52.79 32.64
C PHE A 372 -27.56 -54.20 32.13
N SER A 373 -26.60 -55.11 32.01
CA SER A 373 -26.77 -56.40 31.34
C SER A 373 -27.81 -57.33 31.98
N ILE A 374 -28.11 -57.15 33.27
CA ILE A 374 -29.18 -57.91 33.95
C ILE A 374 -30.58 -57.31 33.75
N HIS A 375 -30.68 -56.14 33.12
CA HIS A 375 -31.93 -55.39 32.92
C HIS A 375 -32.38 -55.35 31.45
N VAL A 376 -31.59 -55.97 30.57
CA VAL A 376 -31.84 -56.03 29.13
C VAL A 376 -32.00 -57.48 28.70
N ASN A 377 -33.09 -57.77 28.00
CA ASN A 377 -33.41 -59.13 27.59
C ASN A 377 -32.53 -59.63 26.44
N GLU A 378 -32.74 -60.88 26.01
CA GLU A 378 -31.96 -61.48 24.92
C GLU A 378 -31.99 -60.67 23.61
N SER A 379 -33.07 -59.94 23.36
CA SER A 379 -33.33 -59.13 22.17
C SER A 379 -32.88 -57.66 22.29
N GLY A 380 -32.27 -57.23 23.40
CA GLY A 380 -31.79 -55.84 23.56
C GLY A 380 -32.82 -54.87 24.17
N VAL A 381 -33.98 -55.38 24.63
CA VAL A 381 -35.05 -54.54 25.19
C VAL A 381 -34.95 -54.46 26.71
N VAL A 382 -35.01 -53.24 27.24
CA VAL A 382 -35.02 -52.94 28.68
C VAL A 382 -36.33 -53.40 29.33
N GLU A 383 -36.24 -54.29 30.32
CA GLU A 383 -37.41 -54.97 30.92
C GLU A 383 -38.20 -54.07 31.90
N GLY A 384 -37.54 -53.08 32.50
CA GLY A 384 -38.14 -52.14 33.45
C GLY A 384 -37.31 -50.87 33.60
N ASN A 385 -37.92 -49.80 34.13
CA ASN A 385 -37.18 -48.55 34.39
C ASN A 385 -36.07 -48.82 35.40
N VAL A 386 -34.82 -48.59 34.98
CA VAL A 386 -33.64 -48.82 35.82
C VAL A 386 -32.78 -47.57 35.85
N THR A 387 -32.34 -47.19 37.06
CA THR A 387 -31.38 -46.12 37.27
C THR A 387 -30.15 -46.67 37.96
N VAL A 388 -28.97 -46.41 37.39
CA VAL A 388 -27.68 -46.75 37.99
C VAL A 388 -26.91 -45.46 38.22
N SER A 389 -26.43 -45.27 39.44
CA SER A 389 -25.65 -44.09 39.84
C SER A 389 -24.21 -44.46 40.22
N ARG A 390 -23.27 -43.55 39.94
CA ARG A 390 -21.85 -43.65 40.30
C ARG A 390 -21.37 -42.31 40.85
N SER A 391 -20.61 -42.36 41.94
CA SER A 391 -19.90 -41.22 42.49
C SER A 391 -18.58 -41.02 41.73
N LEU A 392 -18.24 -39.77 41.44
CA LEU A 392 -16.95 -39.35 40.91
C LEU A 392 -16.45 -38.16 41.71
N ASN A 393 -15.15 -38.10 41.94
CA ASN A 393 -14.48 -37.02 42.65
C ASN A 393 -13.57 -36.26 41.69
N ILE A 394 -13.66 -34.94 41.74
CA ILE A 394 -12.76 -34.04 41.02
C ILE A 394 -11.95 -33.28 42.05
N THR A 395 -10.63 -33.35 41.94
CA THR A 395 -9.69 -32.63 42.80
C THR A 395 -8.92 -31.62 41.96
N ASN A 396 -8.86 -30.38 42.43
CA ASN A 396 -8.02 -29.36 41.81
C ASN A 396 -6.58 -29.55 42.32
N ILE A 397 -5.68 -29.96 41.43
CA ILE A 397 -4.26 -30.22 41.75
C ILE A 397 -3.34 -29.11 41.23
N ASP A 398 -3.91 -27.99 40.77
CA ASP A 398 -3.14 -26.88 40.24
C ASP A 398 -2.18 -26.33 41.30
N THR A 399 -0.90 -26.24 40.93
CA THR A 399 0.16 -25.67 41.77
C THR A 399 0.67 -24.33 41.23
N ARG A 400 0.21 -23.94 40.03
CA ARG A 400 0.65 -22.76 39.27
C ARG A 400 -0.29 -21.59 39.49
N ASN A 401 -1.58 -21.85 39.69
CA ASN A 401 -2.59 -20.82 39.93
C ASN A 401 -3.07 -20.83 41.39
N THR A 402 -3.30 -19.65 41.96
CA THR A 402 -3.86 -19.49 43.33
C THR A 402 -5.30 -18.98 43.32
N ALA A 403 -5.81 -18.57 42.16
CA ALA A 403 -7.17 -18.10 41.99
C ALA A 403 -8.15 -19.28 41.84
N ALA A 404 -9.33 -19.15 42.42
CA ALA A 404 -10.43 -20.06 42.18
C ALA A 404 -10.95 -19.93 40.74
N PHE A 405 -11.50 -21.02 40.19
CA PHE A 405 -12.10 -20.99 38.87
C PHE A 405 -13.39 -21.80 38.81
N ASP A 406 -14.27 -21.37 37.89
CA ASP A 406 -15.53 -22.05 37.62
C ASP A 406 -15.32 -23.21 36.65
N ILE A 407 -15.85 -24.38 36.98
CA ILE A 407 -15.82 -25.58 36.14
C ILE A 407 -17.23 -25.94 35.69
N TYR A 408 -17.42 -26.10 34.39
CA TYR A 408 -18.66 -26.56 33.77
C TYR A 408 -18.52 -28.01 33.32
N LEU A 409 -19.56 -28.81 33.60
CA LEU A 409 -19.63 -30.21 33.19
C LEU A 409 -20.80 -30.43 32.23
N SER A 410 -20.50 -30.99 31.07
CA SER A 410 -21.46 -31.22 29.99
C SER A 410 -21.15 -32.48 29.18
N LEU A 411 -22.17 -33.07 28.56
CA LEU A 411 -22.03 -34.09 27.51
C LEU A 411 -21.91 -33.47 26.11
N ASP A 412 -22.23 -32.18 26.00
CA ASP A 412 -22.10 -31.39 24.78
C ASP A 412 -20.76 -30.66 24.77
N LYS A 413 -19.93 -30.88 23.73
CA LYS A 413 -18.64 -30.21 23.58
C LYS A 413 -18.90 -28.77 23.06
N PRO A 414 -18.61 -27.70 23.81
CA PRO A 414 -18.64 -26.32 23.35
C PRO A 414 -17.72 -26.15 22.14
N TYR A 415 -18.16 -25.31 21.21
CA TYR A 415 -17.38 -24.91 20.03
C TYR A 415 -17.00 -26.08 19.09
N SER A 416 -17.64 -27.24 19.22
CA SER A 416 -17.48 -28.41 18.35
C SER A 416 -18.79 -29.19 18.21
N ASP A 417 -18.91 -29.99 17.16
CA ASP A 417 -20.06 -30.88 16.95
C ASP A 417 -19.91 -32.24 17.66
N GLU A 418 -18.76 -32.51 18.28
CA GLU A 418 -18.51 -33.74 19.03
C GLU A 418 -19.45 -33.87 20.25
N LYS A 419 -19.95 -35.09 20.48
CA LYS A 419 -20.85 -35.42 21.60
C LYS A 419 -20.24 -36.48 22.50
N GLY A 420 -20.61 -36.41 23.79
CA GLY A 420 -20.11 -37.30 24.83
C GLY A 420 -20.78 -38.67 24.87
N LEU A 421 -21.88 -38.88 24.15
CA LEU A 421 -22.50 -40.20 24.01
C LEU A 421 -22.31 -40.68 22.57
N PRO A 422 -22.14 -42.00 22.36
CA PRO A 422 -22.13 -42.56 21.02
C PRO A 422 -23.55 -42.55 20.42
N PRO A 423 -23.72 -42.38 19.09
CA PRO A 423 -25.04 -42.26 18.43
C PRO A 423 -26.00 -43.42 18.70
N GLN A 424 -25.46 -44.60 18.99
CA GLN A 424 -26.20 -45.81 19.33
C GLN A 424 -26.96 -45.68 20.67
N LEU A 425 -26.42 -44.91 21.62
CA LEU A 425 -27.04 -44.63 22.93
C LEU A 425 -27.96 -43.41 22.93
N GLU A 426 -27.91 -42.56 21.89
CA GLU A 426 -28.71 -41.34 21.78
C GLU A 426 -30.18 -41.65 21.47
N LYS A 427 -30.90 -42.18 22.47
CA LYS A 427 -32.30 -42.59 22.36
C LYS A 427 -33.18 -41.82 23.34
N GLU A 428 -34.45 -41.64 23.00
CA GLU A 428 -35.40 -40.87 23.83
C GLU A 428 -35.59 -41.45 25.24
N GLY A 429 -35.43 -42.77 25.39
CA GLY A 429 -35.55 -43.48 26.67
C GLY A 429 -34.29 -43.51 27.54
N LEU A 430 -33.19 -42.88 27.10
CA LEU A 430 -31.99 -42.68 27.94
C LEU A 430 -32.05 -41.30 28.59
N THR A 431 -31.87 -41.26 29.91
CA THR A 431 -31.66 -40.02 30.66
C THR A 431 -30.32 -40.06 31.36
N VAL A 432 -29.49 -39.05 31.13
CA VAL A 432 -28.23 -38.85 31.87
C VAL A 432 -28.38 -37.65 32.78
N GLU A 433 -28.26 -37.88 34.08
CA GLU A 433 -28.36 -36.84 35.12
C GLU A 433 -27.05 -36.74 35.89
N LEU A 434 -26.65 -35.51 36.19
CA LEU A 434 -25.56 -35.24 37.10
C LEU A 434 -26.11 -34.51 38.32
N LYS A 435 -25.66 -34.92 39.51
CA LYS A 435 -26.03 -34.31 40.78
C LYS A 435 -24.78 -33.78 41.47
N PHE A 436 -24.86 -32.52 41.89
CA PHE A 436 -23.83 -31.82 42.64
C PHE A 436 -24.49 -31.07 43.80
N ALA A 437 -24.15 -31.39 45.05
CA ALA A 437 -24.79 -30.83 46.24
C ALA A 437 -26.34 -30.88 46.14
N SER A 438 -27.02 -29.73 46.15
CA SER A 438 -28.48 -29.60 45.97
C SER A 438 -28.92 -29.45 44.51
N LEU A 439 -27.98 -29.30 43.58
CA LEU A 439 -28.24 -29.14 42.15
C LEU A 439 -28.39 -30.50 41.47
N ASN A 440 -29.47 -30.67 40.70
CA ASN A 440 -29.65 -31.79 39.78
C ASN A 440 -29.86 -31.24 38.36
N ARG A 441 -29.06 -31.73 37.40
CA ARG A 441 -29.15 -31.32 36.00
C ARG A 441 -29.20 -32.55 35.10
N LYS A 442 -30.19 -32.57 34.21
CA LYS A 442 -30.27 -33.53 33.10
C LYS A 442 -29.31 -33.06 32.01
N LEU A 443 -28.25 -33.81 31.76
CA LEU A 443 -27.29 -33.51 30.68
C LEU A 443 -27.78 -34.04 29.34
N PHE A 444 -28.56 -35.11 29.36
CA PHE A 444 -29.22 -35.68 28.19
C PHE A 444 -30.62 -36.21 28.56
N TYR A 445 -31.66 -35.80 27.84
CA TYR A 445 -33.04 -36.21 28.08
C TYR A 445 -33.88 -36.07 26.81
N ARG A 446 -34.72 -37.07 26.51
CA ARG A 446 -35.57 -37.10 25.29
C ARG A 446 -34.78 -36.87 24.00
N ALA A 447 -33.67 -37.58 23.85
CA ALA A 447 -32.78 -37.48 22.69
C ALA A 447 -32.23 -36.05 22.43
N ASN A 448 -32.16 -35.21 23.46
CA ASN A 448 -31.61 -33.88 23.36
C ASN A 448 -30.54 -33.64 24.43
N TYR A 449 -29.47 -32.96 24.03
CA TYR A 449 -28.40 -32.52 24.92
C TYR A 449 -28.79 -31.19 25.56
N SER A 450 -28.45 -31.04 26.84
CA SER A 450 -28.43 -29.72 27.45
C SER A 450 -27.21 -28.95 26.95
N GLU A 451 -27.41 -27.70 26.54
CA GLU A 451 -26.31 -26.79 26.19
C GLU A 451 -25.29 -26.72 27.35
N TRP A 452 -24.00 -26.62 27.00
CA TRP A 452 -22.92 -26.65 27.99
C TRP A 452 -23.04 -25.58 29.10
N ASN A 453 -23.55 -24.39 28.76
CA ASN A 453 -23.77 -23.29 29.69
C ASN A 453 -24.99 -23.49 30.62
N LYS A 454 -25.81 -24.52 30.35
CA LYS A 454 -26.95 -24.98 31.18
C LYS A 454 -26.64 -26.27 31.94
N GLY A 455 -25.41 -26.78 31.84
CA GLY A 455 -24.90 -27.93 32.57
C GLY A 455 -24.74 -27.67 34.08
N ILE A 456 -23.89 -28.46 34.75
CA ILE A 456 -23.50 -28.18 36.13
C ILE A 456 -22.32 -27.22 36.13
N LYS A 457 -22.45 -26.16 36.92
CA LYS A 457 -21.37 -25.23 37.25
C LYS A 457 -20.90 -25.51 38.68
N ILE A 458 -19.63 -25.85 38.85
CA ILE A 458 -18.93 -25.81 40.13
C ILE A 458 -18.32 -24.42 40.24
N GLU A 459 -18.78 -23.64 41.21
CA GLU A 459 -18.31 -22.27 41.42
C GLU A 459 -17.08 -22.25 42.32
N GLU A 460 -16.14 -21.36 42.01
CA GLU A 460 -15.00 -21.03 42.86
C GLU A 460 -14.20 -22.25 43.38
N MET A 461 -13.77 -23.16 42.50
CA MET A 461 -12.94 -24.29 42.91
C MET A 461 -11.49 -23.83 43.18
N HIS A 462 -11.05 -23.84 44.44
CA HIS A 462 -9.69 -23.47 44.82
C HIS A 462 -8.70 -24.64 44.63
N PRO A 463 -7.39 -24.33 44.46
CA PRO A 463 -6.34 -25.36 44.53
C PRO A 463 -6.41 -26.18 45.81
N GLY A 464 -6.48 -27.50 45.69
CA GLY A 464 -6.63 -28.44 46.80
C GLY A 464 -8.08 -28.81 47.13
N ASP A 465 -9.07 -28.12 46.57
CA ASP A 465 -10.48 -28.48 46.77
C ASP A 465 -10.80 -29.82 46.11
N GLN A 466 -11.71 -30.56 46.74
CA GLN A 466 -12.25 -31.81 46.23
C GLN A 466 -13.77 -31.74 46.23
N VAL A 467 -14.34 -32.10 45.08
CA VAL A 467 -15.79 -32.07 44.84
C VAL A 467 -16.27 -33.46 44.48
N GLU A 468 -17.30 -33.93 45.20
CA GLU A 468 -18.00 -35.18 44.92
C GLU A 468 -19.25 -34.92 44.07
N LEU A 469 -19.38 -35.69 42.98
CA LEU A 469 -20.45 -35.62 42.00
C LEU A 469 -21.08 -37.01 41.85
N VAL A 470 -22.37 -37.06 41.58
CA VAL A 470 -23.08 -38.33 41.31
C VAL A 470 -23.65 -38.30 39.89
N LEU A 471 -23.08 -39.13 39.02
CA LEU A 471 -23.56 -39.35 37.66
C LEU A 471 -24.56 -40.51 37.67
N SER A 472 -25.76 -40.29 37.14
CA SER A 472 -26.86 -41.25 37.12
C SER A 472 -27.36 -41.46 35.69
N LEU A 473 -27.44 -42.71 35.26
CA LEU A 473 -28.01 -43.10 33.98
C LEU A 473 -29.32 -43.84 34.23
N THR A 474 -30.38 -43.41 33.56
CA THR A 474 -31.71 -44.04 33.62
C THR A 474 -32.11 -44.56 32.24
N LEU A 475 -32.49 -45.84 32.17
CA LEU A 475 -33.06 -46.46 30.99
C LEU A 475 -34.56 -46.70 31.22
N ASP A 476 -35.38 -46.17 30.32
CA ASP A 476 -36.82 -46.37 30.33
C ASP A 476 -37.20 -47.76 29.80
N LYS A 477 -38.26 -48.34 30.36
CA LYS A 477 -38.81 -49.62 29.94
C LYS A 477 -39.19 -49.61 28.45
N GLY A 478 -38.81 -50.66 27.73
CA GLY A 478 -39.11 -50.81 26.31
C GLY A 478 -38.10 -50.13 25.38
N LEU A 479 -37.06 -49.48 25.93
CA LEU A 479 -35.94 -48.99 25.16
C LEU A 479 -35.16 -50.17 24.55
N ASN A 480 -34.84 -50.06 23.26
CA ASN A 480 -34.06 -51.06 22.53
C ASN A 480 -32.62 -50.56 22.35
N LEU A 481 -31.65 -51.32 22.87
CA LEU A 481 -30.23 -51.02 22.82
C LEU A 481 -29.46 -52.24 22.28
N GLU A 482 -28.42 -51.99 21.50
CA GLU A 482 -27.51 -53.03 21.05
C GLU A 482 -26.63 -53.49 22.23
N LYS A 483 -26.34 -54.79 22.29
CA LYS A 483 -25.47 -55.38 23.31
C LYS A 483 -24.02 -55.12 22.98
N GLN A 484 -23.43 -54.14 23.66
CA GLN A 484 -22.04 -53.75 23.48
C GLN A 484 -21.57 -52.89 24.65
N GLU A 485 -20.27 -52.65 24.69
CA GLU A 485 -19.65 -51.69 25.59
C GLU A 485 -19.60 -50.34 24.90
N TYR A 486 -20.23 -49.35 25.50
CA TYR A 486 -20.28 -47.99 25.00
C TYR A 486 -19.30 -47.11 25.77
N GLN A 487 -18.33 -46.56 25.03
CA GLN A 487 -17.42 -45.54 25.55
C GLN A 487 -18.10 -44.19 25.48
N CYS A 488 -18.20 -43.53 26.63
CA CYS A 488 -18.82 -42.22 26.77
C CYS A 488 -17.84 -41.25 27.42
N TYR A 489 -18.06 -39.96 27.21
CA TYR A 489 -17.21 -38.89 27.71
C TYR A 489 -18.04 -37.80 28.37
N LEU A 490 -17.62 -37.37 29.55
CA LEU A 490 -18.07 -36.14 30.17
C LEU A 490 -16.97 -35.09 30.02
N TYR A 491 -17.34 -33.91 29.54
CA TYR A 491 -16.39 -32.86 29.21
C TYR A 491 -16.35 -31.78 30.30
N LEU A 492 -15.14 -31.33 30.65
CA LEU A 492 -14.90 -30.28 31.63
C LEU A 492 -14.42 -29.01 30.95
N TYR A 493 -15.03 -27.89 31.33
CA TYR A 493 -14.69 -26.57 30.82
C TYR A 493 -14.42 -25.60 31.94
N GLN A 494 -13.38 -24.79 31.79
CA GLN A 494 -13.07 -23.71 32.70
C GLN A 494 -13.64 -22.42 32.11
N GLY A 495 -14.40 -21.66 32.91
CA GLY A 495 -15.17 -20.52 32.40
C GLY A 495 -14.36 -19.38 31.78
N LYS A 496 -13.09 -19.18 32.20
CA LYS A 496 -12.18 -18.15 31.69
C LYS A 496 -10.75 -18.69 31.59
N THR A 497 -10.32 -19.04 30.38
CA THR A 497 -8.98 -19.55 30.07
C THR A 497 -8.25 -18.66 29.07
N ILE A 498 -6.90 -18.63 29.12
CA ILE A 498 -6.01 -17.88 28.19
C ILE A 498 -6.06 -18.44 26.75
N HIS A 499 -6.88 -19.46 26.55
CA HIS A 499 -7.24 -20.02 25.26
C HIS A 499 -8.71 -20.45 25.37
N LYS A 500 -9.64 -19.64 24.85
CA LYS A 500 -11.09 -19.91 24.93
C LYS A 500 -11.51 -21.28 24.39
N ASP A 501 -10.71 -21.84 23.49
CA ASP A 501 -10.93 -23.15 22.87
C ASP A 501 -10.21 -24.30 23.60
N GLU A 502 -9.40 -24.02 24.63
CA GLU A 502 -8.69 -25.05 25.37
C GLU A 502 -9.59 -25.77 26.38
N PHE A 503 -9.93 -26.98 25.96
CA PHE A 503 -10.45 -28.07 26.75
C PHE A 503 -9.66 -28.30 28.05
N VAL A 504 -10.36 -28.41 29.19
CA VAL A 504 -9.70 -28.70 30.48
C VAL A 504 -9.36 -30.19 30.56
N ASP A 505 -10.36 -31.06 30.60
CA ASP A 505 -10.15 -32.51 30.66
C ASP A 505 -11.40 -33.33 30.28
N THR A 506 -11.19 -34.58 29.84
CA THR A 506 -12.24 -35.56 29.48
C THR A 506 -12.33 -36.59 30.58
N ILE A 507 -13.54 -36.84 31.08
CA ILE A 507 -13.79 -37.99 31.95
C ILE A 507 -14.40 -39.10 31.10
N PRO A 508 -13.63 -40.16 30.77
CA PRO A 508 -14.21 -41.34 30.15
C PRO A 508 -15.07 -42.11 31.16
N PHE A 509 -16.18 -42.66 30.71
CA PHE A 509 -16.97 -43.62 31.46
C PHE A 509 -17.60 -44.66 30.53
N GLU A 510 -17.78 -45.87 31.05
CA GLU A 510 -18.24 -47.01 30.27
C GLU A 510 -19.67 -47.38 30.63
N VAL A 511 -20.49 -47.64 29.60
CA VAL A 511 -21.84 -48.17 29.74
C VAL A 511 -21.88 -49.55 29.10
N ILE A 512 -22.19 -50.57 29.89
CA ILE A 512 -22.24 -51.97 29.45
C ILE A 512 -23.70 -52.36 29.38
N VAL A 513 -24.17 -52.69 28.18
CA VAL A 513 -25.54 -53.17 27.91
C VAL A 513 -25.51 -54.65 27.61
#